data_AF-A0A8T0IC06-F1
#
_entry.id   AF-A0A8T0IC06-F1
#
_cell.length_a   1.000
_cell.length_b   1.000
_cell.length_c   1.000
_cell.angle_alpha   90.00
_cell.angle_beta   90.00
_cell.angle_gamma   90.00
#
_symmetry.space_group_name_H-M   'P 1'
#
loop_
_entity.id
_entity.type
_entity.pdbx_description
1 polymer ?
#
loop_
_entity_poly.entity_id
_entity_poly.type
_entity_poly.pdbx_seq_one_letter_code
_entity_poly.pdbx_strand_id
1 'polypeptide(L)'
;MQVGGWFYSFCEASSSWEGFSGRARHGQVSDPSSSKLDVELSQSALLEVLSQALLEEIFNRLENASAIASASCVCRSFKEAGRRVRSARLICLNKYHEDARAGSGLHDAKAEASTSNAVAAQGAPEGQQQQAMSIGDDEGSSSGDEYSFLVFRDVVVDFVREKPHLQQLRIEIESRLQSKTVPVPERRRTDFWLSDPFHLMRWVPSVQATLQHLCIVDYGQQAIMRRTSILKILSQNCKVLKTLDLRNMFIDSSEVEDMPRMTSFTLRCVKVIGDTLQHINARMRNLTTLALLGVFGVTHGNLDFPSMKVLCLGLSTIAKDVSIDIPSLVKLQLKIMCPEKLTINAASLKFMAFNLEVKDAAKVEMKNLHNLQEVLYGASSFATLWSLVATNQMLSKLFLDIPCMALGEDGKWLGVLKNIPLALPTFKNLLLCQKLAVLNIGPGLWHAMEVNLEELSTVQNWPPFNRLIIHMIPQNLDACLAILQLLLKPTLNSLEMYIHINSPVSYEAIVSQVTDIVSYFGQGLVFRPQLWKKSLNFSCFSF
;
A
#
# COMPACT_ATOMS: atom_id res chain seq x y z
N MET A 1 0.34 12.77 14.17
CA MET A 1 -0.45 11.71 14.82
C MET A 1 0.12 10.37 14.37
N GLN A 2 0.92 9.74 15.24
CA GLN A 2 1.48 8.40 15.01
C GLN A 2 0.38 7.37 15.25
N VAL A 3 -0.21 6.83 14.17
CA VAL A 3 -1.08 5.67 14.27
C VAL A 3 -0.28 4.45 13.80
N GLY A 4 0.18 3.66 14.78
CA GLY A 4 0.69 2.28 14.70
C GLY A 4 1.43 1.84 13.43
N GLY A 5 2.77 1.88 13.47
CA GLY A 5 3.66 1.29 12.44
C GLY A 5 3.45 -0.22 12.20
N TRP A 6 2.88 -0.95 13.17
CA TRP A 6 2.57 -2.38 13.11
C TRP A 6 1.79 -2.84 11.89
N PHE A 7 0.85 -2.01 11.43
CA PHE A 7 -0.09 -2.37 10.37
C PHE A 7 0.43 -1.98 8.97
N TYR A 8 1.58 -1.31 8.86
CA TYR A 8 2.18 -1.01 7.55
C TYR A 8 2.68 -2.29 6.86
N SER A 9 3.25 -3.24 7.61
CA SER A 9 3.70 -4.53 7.06
C SER A 9 2.55 -5.44 6.62
N PHE A 10 1.36 -5.32 7.21
CA PHE A 10 0.17 -6.07 6.78
C PHE A 10 -0.33 -5.63 5.40
N CYS A 11 -0.31 -4.31 5.13
CA CYS A 11 -0.68 -3.78 3.81
C CYS A 11 0.38 -4.04 2.72
N GLU A 12 1.64 -4.28 3.09
CA GLU A 12 2.67 -4.73 2.13
C GLU A 12 2.45 -6.20 1.74
N ALA A 13 2.11 -7.07 2.70
CA ALA A 13 1.84 -8.49 2.47
C ALA A 13 0.57 -8.74 1.63
N SER A 14 -0.50 -7.98 1.84
CA SER A 14 -1.73 -8.10 1.03
C SER A 14 -1.57 -7.59 -0.42
N SER A 15 -0.48 -6.88 -0.72
CA SER A 15 -0.18 -6.38 -2.07
C SER A 15 0.68 -7.32 -2.92
N SER A 16 1.08 -8.49 -2.41
CA SER A 16 1.68 -9.57 -3.21
C SER A 16 0.60 -10.54 -3.70
N TRP A 17 -0.27 -10.07 -4.58
CA TRP A 17 -1.06 -10.95 -5.46
C TRP A 17 -0.47 -10.87 -6.87
N GLU A 18 0.67 -11.53 -7.06
CA GLU A 18 1.21 -11.91 -8.37
C GLU A 18 1.43 -13.42 -8.36
N GLY A 19 0.39 -14.15 -8.77
CA GLY A 19 0.54 -15.55 -9.17
C GLY A 19 1.14 -15.57 -10.57
N PHE A 20 2.45 -15.80 -10.66
CA PHE A 20 3.22 -16.53 -11.69
C PHE A 20 4.68 -16.01 -11.68
N SER A 21 5.57 -16.67 -10.94
CA SER A 21 7.01 -16.62 -11.22
C SER A 21 7.57 -18.04 -11.19
N GLY A 22 7.91 -18.53 -12.38
CA GLY A 22 8.58 -19.81 -12.56
C GLY A 22 9.99 -19.75 -12.00
N ARG A 23 10.31 -20.72 -11.13
CA ARG A 23 11.68 -21.02 -10.68
C ARG A 23 12.62 -21.18 -11.88
N ALA A 24 13.63 -20.32 -11.99
CA ALA A 24 14.86 -20.64 -12.71
C ALA A 24 15.92 -21.04 -11.69
N ARG A 25 16.43 -22.28 -11.82
CA ARG A 25 17.50 -22.84 -11.00
C ARG A 25 18.83 -22.19 -11.38
N HIS A 26 19.62 -21.80 -10.39
CA HIS A 26 21.04 -21.54 -10.56
C HIS A 26 21.77 -22.84 -10.91
N GLY A 27 22.47 -22.83 -12.04
CA GLY A 27 23.54 -23.76 -12.35
C GLY A 27 24.79 -22.95 -12.67
N GLN A 28 25.82 -23.08 -11.83
CA GLN A 28 27.18 -22.66 -12.14
C GLN A 28 27.71 -23.52 -13.27
N VAL A 29 28.27 -22.91 -14.32
CA VAL A 29 29.23 -23.57 -15.20
C VAL A 29 30.39 -22.61 -15.43
N SER A 30 31.57 -23.15 -15.19
CA SER A 30 32.90 -22.56 -15.26
C SER A 30 33.38 -22.31 -16.70
N ASP A 31 34.28 -21.34 -16.82
CA ASP A 31 35.11 -21.01 -18.00
C ASP A 31 35.73 -22.25 -18.67
N PRO A 32 35.97 -22.18 -20.00
CA PRO A 32 37.35 -21.99 -20.41
C PRO A 32 37.56 -21.01 -21.58
N SER A 33 38.76 -20.43 -21.54
CA SER A 33 39.40 -19.53 -22.49
C SER A 33 39.72 -20.11 -23.88
N SER A 34 39.83 -19.18 -24.84
CA SER A 34 40.32 -19.30 -26.24
C SER A 34 39.32 -19.95 -27.21
N SER A 35 39.01 -19.39 -28.38
CA SER A 35 39.80 -18.59 -29.32
C SER A 35 38.91 -17.58 -30.07
N LYS A 36 39.46 -16.39 -30.34
CA LYS A 36 38.93 -15.44 -31.32
C LYS A 36 39.19 -16.01 -32.71
N LEU A 37 38.15 -16.31 -33.48
CA LEU A 37 38.01 -16.17 -34.94
C LEU A 37 36.74 -16.93 -35.36
N ASP A 38 35.88 -16.26 -36.13
CA ASP A 38 34.69 -16.78 -36.84
C ASP A 38 33.38 -17.05 -36.07
N VAL A 39 32.87 -16.09 -35.28
CA VAL A 39 31.49 -16.15 -34.71
C VAL A 39 30.67 -14.85 -34.95
N GLU A 40 30.97 -14.07 -35.99
CA GLU A 40 30.12 -12.91 -36.37
C GLU A 40 29.07 -13.23 -37.44
N LEU A 41 29.04 -14.47 -37.97
CA LEU A 41 28.15 -14.87 -39.07
C LEU A 41 27.02 -15.86 -38.70
N SER A 42 26.74 -16.12 -37.42
CA SER A 42 25.67 -17.09 -37.04
C SER A 42 24.61 -16.62 -36.03
N GLN A 43 24.75 -15.46 -35.37
CA GLN A 43 23.68 -14.95 -34.49
C GLN A 43 22.52 -14.31 -35.29
N SER A 44 22.82 -13.66 -36.41
CA SER A 44 21.81 -13.13 -37.34
C SER A 44 20.92 -14.22 -37.93
N ALA A 45 21.51 -15.37 -38.30
CA ALA A 45 20.80 -16.47 -38.94
C ALA A 45 19.88 -17.25 -38.00
N LEU A 46 20.20 -17.33 -36.70
CA LEU A 46 19.33 -17.98 -35.70
C LEU A 46 18.12 -17.11 -35.31
N LEU A 47 18.27 -15.78 -35.35
CA LEU A 47 17.18 -14.84 -35.04
C LEU A 47 16.14 -14.73 -36.16
N GLU A 48 16.53 -15.00 -37.41
CA GLU A 48 15.59 -15.10 -38.55
C GLU A 48 14.64 -16.31 -38.46
N VAL A 49 14.94 -17.28 -37.58
CA VAL A 49 14.14 -18.50 -37.39
C VAL A 49 13.04 -18.32 -36.33
N LEU A 50 13.11 -17.26 -35.51
CA LEU A 50 12.10 -17.02 -34.48
C LEU A 50 10.80 -16.52 -35.13
N SER A 51 9.72 -17.28 -34.95
CA SER A 51 8.40 -16.85 -35.43
C SER A 51 7.97 -15.54 -34.76
N GLN A 52 7.21 -14.72 -35.49
CA GLN A 52 6.70 -13.44 -34.97
C GLN A 52 5.93 -13.62 -33.65
N ALA A 53 5.19 -14.72 -33.49
CA ALA A 53 4.46 -15.05 -32.28
C ALA A 53 5.39 -15.26 -31.07
N LEU A 54 6.53 -15.92 -31.27
CA LEU A 54 7.51 -16.14 -30.22
C LEU A 54 8.21 -14.83 -29.84
N LEU A 55 8.54 -13.98 -30.82
CA LEU A 55 9.10 -12.65 -30.56
C LEU A 55 8.11 -11.78 -29.75
N GLU A 56 6.84 -11.75 -30.13
CA GLU A 56 5.81 -11.04 -29.37
C GLU A 56 5.72 -11.54 -27.92
N GLU A 57 5.79 -12.85 -27.68
CA GLU A 57 5.81 -13.43 -26.34
C GLU A 57 7.06 -13.02 -25.53
N ILE A 58 8.25 -13.04 -26.16
CA ILE A 58 9.50 -12.58 -25.52
C ILE A 58 9.38 -11.11 -25.11
N PHE A 59 8.91 -10.25 -26.03
CA PHE A 59 8.77 -8.83 -25.77
C PHE A 59 7.75 -8.53 -24.66
N ASN A 60 6.66 -9.29 -24.57
CA ASN A 60 5.68 -9.16 -23.48
C ASN A 60 6.24 -9.56 -22.11
N ARG A 61 7.32 -10.36 -22.05
CA ARG A 61 8.02 -10.73 -20.81
C ARG A 61 9.13 -9.76 -20.41
N LEU A 62 9.57 -8.86 -21.30
CA LEU A 62 10.61 -7.88 -20.96
C LEU A 62 10.10 -6.86 -19.93
N GLU A 63 8.82 -6.48 -20.03
CA GLU A 63 8.08 -5.47 -19.24
C GLU A 63 8.72 -4.07 -19.19
N ASN A 64 10.01 -3.95 -18.93
CA ASN A 64 10.76 -2.69 -18.84
C ASN A 64 10.88 -2.01 -20.21
N ALA A 65 10.43 -0.74 -20.28
CA ALA A 65 10.46 0.05 -21.50
C ALA A 65 11.87 0.26 -22.08
N SER A 66 12.91 0.38 -21.25
CA SER A 66 14.30 0.48 -21.72
C SER A 66 14.75 -0.80 -22.40
N ALA A 67 14.40 -1.97 -21.85
CA ALA A 67 14.74 -3.25 -22.45
C ALA A 67 13.98 -3.46 -23.77
N ILE A 68 12.69 -3.09 -23.81
CA ILE A 68 11.87 -3.10 -25.03
C ILE A 68 12.49 -2.20 -26.10
N ALA A 69 12.91 -0.98 -25.74
CA ALA A 69 13.53 -0.04 -26.67
C ALA A 69 14.86 -0.60 -27.22
N SER A 70 15.75 -1.09 -26.36
CA SER A 70 17.03 -1.69 -26.78
C SER A 70 16.82 -2.91 -27.69
N ALA A 71 15.90 -3.81 -27.33
CA ALA A 71 15.58 -4.97 -28.16
C ALA A 71 14.98 -4.56 -29.51
N SER A 72 14.16 -3.51 -29.56
CA SER A 72 13.53 -3.02 -30.80
C SER A 72 14.55 -2.49 -31.82
N CYS A 73 15.78 -2.18 -31.42
CA CYS A 73 16.84 -1.69 -32.30
C CYS A 73 17.62 -2.80 -33.02
N VAL A 74 17.39 -4.08 -32.69
CA VAL A 74 18.17 -5.21 -33.22
C VAL A 74 17.90 -5.43 -34.71
N CYS A 75 16.64 -5.59 -35.11
CA CYS A 75 16.24 -5.80 -36.49
C CYS A 75 14.78 -5.41 -36.72
N ARG A 76 14.31 -5.48 -37.98
CA ARG A 76 12.93 -5.12 -38.35
C ARG A 76 11.87 -5.95 -37.61
N SER A 77 12.05 -7.27 -37.53
CA SER A 77 11.11 -8.17 -36.84
C SER A 77 11.01 -7.84 -35.35
N PHE A 78 12.15 -7.53 -34.71
CA PHE A 78 12.18 -7.08 -33.32
C PHE A 78 11.51 -5.72 -33.14
N LYS A 79 11.71 -4.77 -34.06
CA LYS A 79 11.00 -3.49 -34.04
C LYS A 79 9.49 -3.66 -34.15
N GLU A 80 9.03 -4.55 -35.02
CA GLU A 80 7.61 -4.88 -35.20
C GLU A 80 7.02 -5.59 -33.97
N ALA A 81 7.74 -6.56 -33.40
CA ALA A 81 7.36 -7.21 -32.14
C ALA A 81 7.29 -6.21 -30.98
N GLY A 82 8.28 -5.31 -30.89
CA GLY A 82 8.33 -4.24 -29.90
C GLY A 82 7.17 -3.25 -30.02
N ARG A 83 6.62 -3.01 -31.21
CA ARG A 83 5.39 -2.22 -31.41
C ARG A 83 4.11 -2.92 -30.94
N ARG A 84 4.12 -4.24 -30.84
CA ARG A 84 2.96 -5.08 -30.48
C ARG A 84 2.94 -5.53 -29.02
N VAL A 85 3.84 -4.98 -28.21
CA VAL A 85 3.87 -5.18 -26.76
C VAL A 85 2.51 -4.80 -26.15
N ARG A 86 2.06 -5.66 -25.23
CA ARG A 86 0.81 -5.54 -24.48
C ARG A 86 1.04 -5.09 -23.04
N SER A 87 2.25 -5.22 -22.51
CA SER A 87 2.61 -4.80 -21.14
C SER A 87 3.89 -4.00 -21.12
N ALA A 88 3.88 -2.83 -20.47
CA ALA A 88 5.08 -2.01 -20.32
C ALA A 88 5.16 -1.32 -18.95
N ARG A 89 6.39 -1.16 -18.48
CA ARG A 89 6.77 -0.49 -17.24
C ARG A 89 7.83 0.58 -17.54
N LEU A 90 7.51 1.82 -17.22
CA LEU A 90 8.40 2.99 -17.31
C LEU A 90 8.72 3.46 -15.91
N ILE A 91 10.01 3.66 -15.62
CA ILE A 91 10.48 4.10 -14.30
C ILE A 91 11.38 5.31 -14.47
N CYS A 92 11.01 6.42 -13.83
CA CYS A 92 11.89 7.56 -13.65
C CYS A 92 12.84 7.26 -12.50
N LEU A 93 14.09 6.99 -12.86
CA LEU A 93 15.16 6.79 -11.90
C LEU A 93 15.62 8.12 -11.28
N ASN A 94 16.20 8.07 -10.08
CA ASN A 94 16.67 9.27 -9.38
C ASN A 94 17.77 9.98 -10.18
N LYS A 95 18.59 9.23 -10.92
CA LYS A 95 19.62 9.83 -11.79
C LYS A 95 19.01 10.83 -12.78
N TYR A 96 17.84 10.53 -13.36
CA TYR A 96 17.20 11.44 -14.30
C TYR A 96 16.71 12.72 -13.62
N HIS A 97 16.33 12.64 -12.35
CA HIS A 97 16.02 13.84 -11.56
C HIS A 97 17.29 14.66 -11.27
N GLU A 98 18.38 14.01 -10.86
CA GLU A 98 19.65 14.69 -10.62
C GLU A 98 20.20 15.35 -11.88
N ASP A 99 20.19 14.64 -13.00
CA ASP A 99 20.67 15.15 -14.29
C ASP A 99 19.81 16.38 -14.71
N ALA A 100 18.49 16.34 -14.47
CA ALA A 100 17.58 17.45 -14.76
C ALA A 100 17.89 18.70 -13.95
N ARG A 101 18.39 18.49 -12.72
CA ARG A 101 18.71 19.57 -11.79
C ARG A 101 20.12 20.09 -11.98
N ALA A 102 21.06 19.22 -12.33
CA ALA A 102 22.41 19.59 -12.75
C ALA A 102 22.40 20.48 -14.00
N GLY A 103 21.52 20.18 -14.97
CA GLY A 103 21.33 21.00 -16.16
C GLY A 103 20.72 22.39 -15.90
N SER A 104 19.93 22.55 -14.83
CA SER A 104 19.36 23.85 -14.45
C SER A 104 20.30 24.76 -13.63
N GLY A 105 21.39 24.21 -13.06
CA GLY A 105 22.32 24.96 -12.21
C GLY A 105 23.16 26.03 -12.94
N LEU A 106 23.21 26.00 -14.28
CA LEU A 106 23.92 27.00 -15.09
C LEU A 106 23.14 28.31 -15.31
N HIS A 107 21.81 28.30 -15.14
CA HIS A 107 20.99 29.50 -15.29
C HIS A 107 20.73 30.24 -13.97
N ASP A 108 20.64 29.52 -12.85
CA ASP A 108 20.40 30.14 -11.54
C ASP A 108 21.65 30.86 -10.97
N ALA A 109 22.85 30.42 -11.34
CA ALA A 109 24.10 31.08 -10.92
C ALA A 109 24.35 32.46 -11.57
N LYS A 110 23.63 32.81 -12.65
CA LYS A 110 23.69 34.15 -13.27
C LYS A 110 22.68 35.14 -12.67
N ALA A 111 21.69 34.66 -11.91
CA ALA A 111 20.72 35.53 -11.25
C ALA A 111 21.19 36.01 -9.86
N GLU A 112 22.07 35.26 -9.18
CA GLU A 112 22.57 35.63 -7.84
C GLU A 112 23.78 36.58 -7.85
N ALA A 113 24.34 36.91 -9.03
CA ALA A 113 25.45 37.86 -9.15
C ALA A 113 25.02 39.33 -9.35
N SER A 114 23.71 39.61 -9.39
CA SER A 114 23.19 40.96 -9.68
C SER A 114 22.18 41.42 -8.62
N THR A 115 22.53 41.39 -7.34
CA THR A 115 21.85 42.22 -6.32
C THR A 115 22.73 42.31 -5.06
N SER A 116 23.76 43.14 -5.13
CA SER A 116 24.35 43.76 -3.95
C SER A 116 24.36 45.28 -4.14
N ASN A 117 23.88 45.98 -3.11
CA ASN A 117 23.83 47.43 -2.89
C ASN A 117 22.62 48.21 -3.42
N ALA A 118 21.60 48.38 -2.56
CA ALA A 118 21.12 49.71 -2.15
C ALA A 118 20.24 49.62 -0.89
N VAL A 119 20.46 50.56 0.04
CA VAL A 119 19.80 50.71 1.34
C VAL A 119 18.74 51.83 1.27
N ALA A 120 17.64 51.61 1.99
CA ALA A 120 16.68 52.55 2.60
C ALA A 120 15.38 52.99 1.86
N ALA A 121 14.29 52.83 2.65
CA ALA A 121 13.10 53.67 2.84
C ALA A 121 11.80 53.43 2.03
N GLN A 122 10.84 52.81 2.73
CA GLN A 122 9.42 53.18 2.94
C GLN A 122 8.47 53.55 1.77
N GLY A 123 7.30 52.89 1.76
CA GLY A 123 6.03 53.45 1.28
C GLY A 123 5.31 52.64 0.20
N ALA A 124 4.17 52.02 0.53
CA ALA A 124 3.17 51.50 -0.43
C ALA A 124 2.18 52.64 -0.84
N PRO A 125 1.12 52.45 -1.68
CA PRO A 125 0.73 51.31 -2.53
C PRO A 125 0.25 51.68 -3.98
N GLU A 126 -0.13 50.64 -4.75
CA GLU A 126 -1.13 50.58 -5.86
C GLU A 126 -0.96 51.35 -7.20
N GLY A 127 -1.16 50.63 -8.33
CA GLY A 127 -1.44 51.24 -9.64
C GLY A 127 -1.20 50.33 -10.86
N GLN A 128 -2.25 50.11 -11.66
CA GLN A 128 -2.34 49.30 -12.89
C GLN A 128 -1.43 49.76 -14.04
N GLN A 129 -1.01 48.86 -14.95
CA GLN A 129 -1.42 48.83 -16.37
C GLN A 129 -0.56 47.90 -17.26
N GLN A 130 -1.24 47.32 -18.26
CA GLN A 130 -0.75 46.56 -19.40
C GLN A 130 -0.03 47.47 -20.41
N GLN A 131 0.99 46.97 -21.13
CA GLN A 131 1.08 47.03 -22.60
C GLN A 131 2.31 46.31 -23.18
N ALA A 132 2.15 45.91 -24.44
CA ALA A 132 3.00 45.05 -25.25
C ALA A 132 3.93 45.83 -26.22
N MET A 133 4.71 45.06 -27.00
CA MET A 133 5.61 45.39 -28.13
C MET A 133 7.05 45.78 -27.71
N SER A 134 8.14 45.38 -28.38
CA SER A 134 8.37 44.84 -29.73
C SER A 134 9.76 44.17 -29.84
N ILE A 135 9.84 43.18 -30.72
CA ILE A 135 10.88 42.86 -31.74
C ILE A 135 12.27 43.50 -31.55
N GLY A 136 13.28 42.63 -31.45
CA GLY A 136 14.68 42.92 -31.77
C GLY A 136 15.31 41.65 -32.31
N ASP A 137 15.64 41.66 -33.60
CA ASP A 137 16.39 40.64 -34.31
C ASP A 137 17.82 40.55 -33.75
N ASP A 138 18.32 39.34 -33.47
CA ASP A 138 19.76 39.10 -33.46
C ASP A 138 20.06 37.67 -33.92
N GLU A 139 20.62 37.58 -35.12
CA GLU A 139 21.16 36.37 -35.72
C GLU A 139 22.47 36.00 -35.01
N GLY A 140 22.38 35.14 -34.00
CA GLY A 140 23.53 34.54 -33.34
C GLY A 140 23.59 33.04 -33.59
N SER A 141 24.16 32.64 -34.72
CA SER A 141 24.49 31.24 -35.01
C SER A 141 25.50 30.72 -33.98
N SER A 142 25.01 29.94 -33.02
CA SER A 142 25.82 29.23 -32.03
C SER A 142 25.49 27.75 -32.11
N SER A 143 26.26 27.03 -32.92
CA SER A 143 26.37 25.59 -32.89
C SER A 143 27.04 25.17 -31.58
N GLY A 144 26.25 25.05 -30.52
CA GLY A 144 26.64 24.39 -29.29
C GLY A 144 25.74 23.18 -29.11
N ASP A 145 26.32 21.99 -29.00
CA ASP A 145 25.63 20.72 -28.76
C ASP A 145 24.63 20.87 -27.59
N GLU A 146 23.37 21.06 -27.94
CA GLU A 146 22.26 21.15 -27.01
C GLU A 146 22.04 19.73 -26.49
N TYR A 147 22.57 19.44 -25.30
CA TYR A 147 22.16 18.27 -24.53
C TYR A 147 20.65 18.41 -24.27
N SER A 148 19.86 17.92 -25.23
CA SER A 148 18.40 17.87 -25.13
C SER A 148 18.06 17.05 -23.90
N PHE A 149 17.75 17.74 -22.82
CA PHE A 149 17.42 17.08 -21.58
C PHE A 149 16.07 16.38 -21.79
N LEU A 150 16.11 15.05 -21.99
CA LEU A 150 14.90 14.25 -22.18
C LEU A 150 14.06 14.32 -20.90
N VAL A 151 12.99 15.12 -20.95
CA VAL A 151 12.01 15.18 -19.88
C VAL A 151 11.28 13.85 -19.84
N PHE A 152 11.30 13.16 -18.70
CA PHE A 152 10.71 11.82 -18.57
C PHE A 152 9.25 11.75 -19.06
N ARG A 153 8.48 12.82 -18.88
CA ARG A 153 7.11 12.95 -19.42
C ARG A 153 7.08 12.78 -20.95
N ASP A 154 8.02 13.36 -21.68
CA ASP A 154 8.07 13.21 -23.14
C ASP A 154 8.43 11.79 -23.55
N VAL A 155 9.34 11.14 -22.81
CA VAL A 155 9.66 9.72 -22.99
C VAL A 155 8.40 8.84 -22.85
N VAL A 156 7.53 9.14 -21.88
CA VAL A 156 6.25 8.42 -21.73
C VAL A 156 5.37 8.60 -22.97
N VAL A 157 5.22 9.84 -23.45
CA VAL A 157 4.38 10.15 -24.62
C VAL A 157 4.87 9.41 -25.85
N ASP A 158 6.17 9.52 -26.15
CA ASP A 158 6.77 8.94 -27.34
C ASP A 158 6.73 7.41 -27.30
N PHE A 159 7.01 6.83 -26.13
CA PHE A 159 6.93 5.38 -25.96
C PHE A 159 5.50 4.87 -26.18
N VAL A 160 4.50 5.49 -25.55
CA VAL A 160 3.11 5.01 -25.60
C VAL A 160 2.52 5.18 -27.01
N ARG A 161 2.86 6.26 -27.72
CA ARG A 161 2.38 6.51 -29.09
C ARG A 161 2.81 5.41 -30.06
N GLU A 162 3.98 4.82 -29.86
CA GLU A 162 4.53 3.72 -30.68
C GLU A 162 4.01 2.33 -30.25
N LYS A 163 3.01 2.24 -29.36
CA LYS A 163 2.51 0.99 -28.75
C LYS A 163 0.97 0.90 -28.76
N PRO A 164 0.33 0.79 -29.94
CA PRO A 164 -1.13 0.80 -30.05
C PRO A 164 -1.81 -0.40 -29.36
N HIS A 165 -1.10 -1.51 -29.14
CA HIS A 165 -1.64 -2.75 -28.56
C HIS A 165 -1.50 -2.83 -27.03
N LEU A 166 -1.08 -1.75 -26.37
CA LEU A 166 -0.77 -1.75 -24.96
C LEU A 166 -2.03 -1.96 -24.11
N GLN A 167 -2.02 -3.04 -23.32
CA GLN A 167 -3.12 -3.42 -22.42
C GLN A 167 -2.79 -3.11 -20.96
N GLN A 168 -1.51 -3.17 -20.59
CA GLN A 168 -1.01 -2.89 -19.25
C GLN A 168 0.11 -1.86 -19.32
N LEU A 169 -0.04 -0.79 -18.54
CA LEU A 169 0.93 0.29 -18.44
C LEU A 169 1.19 0.62 -16.98
N ARG A 170 2.45 0.64 -16.61
CA ARG A 170 2.92 1.08 -15.29
C ARG A 170 3.94 2.21 -15.46
N ILE A 171 3.65 3.38 -14.90
CA ILE A 171 4.54 4.55 -14.94
C ILE A 171 4.87 4.92 -13.50
N GLU A 172 6.15 4.98 -13.16
CA GLU A 172 6.57 5.12 -11.77
C GLU A 172 7.74 6.06 -11.57
N ILE A 173 7.72 6.77 -10.45
CA ILE A 173 8.86 7.45 -9.87
C ILE A 173 9.49 6.54 -8.81
N GLU A 174 10.81 6.31 -8.89
CA GLU A 174 11.50 5.36 -8.01
C GLU A 174 11.43 5.76 -6.52
N SER A 175 11.38 4.77 -5.62
CA SER A 175 11.23 4.99 -4.18
C SER A 175 12.35 5.84 -3.56
N ARG A 176 13.58 5.75 -4.07
CA ARG A 176 14.70 6.56 -3.58
C ARG A 176 14.53 8.04 -3.90
N LEU A 177 13.88 8.39 -5.01
CA LEU A 177 13.54 9.77 -5.33
C LEU A 177 12.37 10.26 -4.44
N GLN A 178 11.38 9.40 -4.19
CA GLN A 178 10.23 9.74 -3.33
C GLN A 178 10.63 10.11 -1.90
N SER A 179 11.66 9.46 -1.35
CA SER A 179 12.11 9.66 0.03
C SER A 179 12.95 10.92 0.24
N LYS A 180 13.31 11.64 -0.82
CA LYS A 180 14.10 12.87 -0.70
C LYS A 180 13.28 14.01 -0.11
N THR A 181 13.85 14.65 0.89
CA THR A 181 13.37 15.95 1.33
C THR A 181 13.85 16.98 0.32
N VAL A 182 12.90 17.71 -0.27
CA VAL A 182 13.19 18.73 -1.28
C VAL A 182 12.75 20.13 -0.82
N PRO A 183 13.47 21.18 -1.22
CA PRO A 183 13.14 22.55 -0.87
C PRO A 183 11.82 23.00 -1.53
N VAL A 184 11.20 24.07 -1.02
CA VAL A 184 9.89 24.55 -1.51
C VAL A 184 9.87 24.85 -3.01
N PRO A 185 10.91 25.46 -3.63
CA PRO A 185 10.93 25.69 -5.08
C PRO A 185 10.79 24.38 -5.89
N GLU A 186 11.41 23.29 -5.44
CA GLU A 186 11.31 21.99 -6.11
C GLU A 186 9.87 21.46 -6.13
N ARG A 187 9.13 21.67 -5.04
CA ARG A 187 7.72 21.29 -4.92
C ARG A 187 6.81 22.10 -5.86
N ARG A 188 7.25 23.30 -6.25
CA ARG A 188 6.52 24.20 -7.18
C ARG A 188 6.72 23.84 -8.66
N ARG A 189 7.71 23.00 -9.00
CA ARG A 189 7.90 22.47 -10.36
C ARG A 189 6.87 21.39 -10.71
N THR A 190 6.78 21.04 -11.99
CA THR A 190 5.76 20.12 -12.56
C THR A 190 6.34 19.13 -13.58
N ASP A 191 7.65 19.12 -13.74
CA ASP A 191 8.38 18.28 -14.71
C ASP A 191 8.31 16.79 -14.38
N PHE A 192 8.11 16.43 -13.10
CA PHE A 192 7.91 15.06 -12.65
C PHE A 192 6.47 14.79 -12.19
N TRP A 193 5.54 15.71 -12.43
CA TRP A 193 4.11 15.51 -12.17
C TRP A 193 3.48 14.68 -13.29
N LEU A 194 3.38 13.37 -13.09
CA LEU A 194 2.93 12.40 -14.08
C LEU A 194 1.41 12.43 -14.29
N SER A 195 0.65 12.80 -13.27
CA SER A 195 -0.80 12.95 -13.34
C SER A 195 -1.26 14.34 -13.80
N ASP A 196 -0.36 15.18 -14.32
CA ASP A 196 -0.74 16.46 -14.94
C ASP A 196 -1.79 16.21 -16.04
N PRO A 197 -2.98 16.83 -15.97
CA PRO A 197 -4.02 16.69 -16.99
C PRO A 197 -3.51 16.92 -18.42
N PHE A 198 -2.66 17.94 -18.64
CA PHE A 198 -2.11 18.22 -19.97
C PHE A 198 -1.13 17.14 -20.43
N HIS A 199 -0.43 16.48 -19.50
CA HIS A 199 0.41 15.33 -19.83
C HIS A 199 -0.43 14.14 -20.29
N LEU A 200 -1.46 13.80 -19.50
CA LEU A 200 -2.29 12.63 -19.72
C LEU A 200 -2.99 12.72 -21.09
N MET A 201 -3.49 13.90 -21.45
CA MET A 201 -4.14 14.14 -22.73
C MET A 201 -3.21 13.93 -23.95
N ARG A 202 -1.88 13.93 -23.77
CA ARG A 202 -0.93 13.70 -24.87
C ARG A 202 -0.74 12.22 -25.24
N TRP A 203 -1.09 11.28 -24.36
CA TRP A 203 -0.83 9.85 -24.58
C TRP A 203 -2.03 8.94 -24.33
N VAL A 204 -2.95 9.29 -23.42
CA VAL A 204 -4.14 8.46 -23.14
C VAL A 204 -4.95 8.15 -24.41
N PRO A 205 -5.20 9.09 -25.33
CA PRO A 205 -5.92 8.79 -26.58
C PRO A 205 -5.28 7.70 -27.45
N SER A 206 -3.95 7.52 -27.37
CA SER A 206 -3.21 6.51 -28.15
C SER A 206 -3.48 5.07 -27.70
N VAL A 207 -3.96 4.87 -26.48
CA VAL A 207 -4.24 3.54 -25.88
C VAL A 207 -5.67 3.39 -25.39
N GLN A 208 -6.55 4.33 -25.74
CA GLN A 208 -7.93 4.41 -25.26
C GLN A 208 -8.74 3.13 -25.48
N ALA A 209 -8.50 2.44 -26.60
CA ALA A 209 -9.24 1.24 -27.01
C ALA A 209 -8.67 -0.06 -26.42
N THR A 210 -7.44 -0.04 -25.88
CA THR A 210 -6.69 -1.25 -25.53
C THR A 210 -6.30 -1.32 -24.05
N LEU A 211 -6.12 -0.17 -23.39
CA LEU A 211 -5.64 -0.09 -22.01
C LEU A 211 -6.65 -0.65 -21.01
N GLN A 212 -6.29 -1.79 -20.40
CA GLN A 212 -7.07 -2.50 -19.40
C GLN A 212 -6.52 -2.34 -17.98
N HIS A 213 -5.22 -2.11 -17.84
CA HIS A 213 -4.53 -2.04 -16.55
C HIS A 213 -3.62 -0.81 -16.52
N LEU A 214 -3.85 0.10 -15.58
CA LEU A 214 -3.02 1.30 -15.42
C LEU A 214 -2.53 1.43 -13.97
N CYS A 215 -1.22 1.60 -13.81
CA CYS A 215 -0.61 1.97 -12.55
C CYS A 215 0.21 3.25 -12.73
N ILE A 216 -0.04 4.27 -11.90
CA ILE A 216 0.76 5.50 -11.86
C ILE A 216 1.22 5.75 -10.43
N VAL A 217 2.55 5.74 -10.25
CA VAL A 217 3.21 6.16 -9.01
C VAL A 217 3.85 7.51 -9.27
N ASP A 218 3.13 8.57 -8.91
CA ASP A 218 3.51 9.95 -9.21
C ASP A 218 4.58 10.48 -8.24
N TYR A 219 5.25 11.58 -8.58
CA TYR A 219 6.23 12.20 -7.69
C TYR A 219 5.50 12.96 -6.57
N GLY A 220 5.40 12.36 -5.38
CA GLY A 220 4.57 12.88 -4.31
C GLY A 220 4.91 14.31 -3.88
N GLN A 221 6.20 14.69 -3.97
CA GLN A 221 6.67 16.04 -3.62
C GLN A 221 6.08 17.14 -4.52
N GLN A 222 5.71 16.81 -5.76
CA GLN A 222 5.05 17.73 -6.69
C GLN A 222 3.54 17.43 -6.79
N ALA A 223 3.14 16.17 -6.93
CA ALA A 223 1.77 15.82 -7.29
C ALA A 223 0.73 16.03 -6.16
N ILE A 224 1.10 15.86 -4.89
CA ILE A 224 0.11 15.93 -3.78
C ILE A 224 -0.45 17.34 -3.54
N MET A 225 0.24 18.36 -4.04
CA MET A 225 -0.13 19.77 -3.89
C MET A 225 -1.09 20.24 -4.99
N ARG A 226 -1.36 19.41 -6.00
CA ARG A 226 -2.08 19.81 -7.22
C ARG A 226 -3.18 18.82 -7.55
N ARG A 227 -4.39 19.33 -7.72
CA ARG A 227 -5.56 18.51 -8.06
C ARG A 227 -5.46 18.06 -9.52
N THR A 228 -5.48 16.75 -9.76
CA THR A 228 -5.53 16.14 -11.09
C THR A 228 -6.94 15.65 -11.44
N SER A 229 -7.34 15.86 -12.69
CA SER A 229 -8.56 15.31 -13.29
C SER A 229 -8.35 13.96 -13.97
N ILE A 230 -7.34 13.18 -13.53
CA ILE A 230 -7.01 11.87 -14.09
C ILE A 230 -8.23 10.93 -14.23
N LEU A 231 -9.13 10.90 -13.24
CA LEU A 231 -10.32 10.05 -13.31
C LEU A 231 -11.27 10.47 -14.43
N LYS A 232 -11.49 11.78 -14.61
CA LYS A 232 -12.27 12.31 -15.74
C LYS A 232 -11.64 11.87 -17.06
N ILE A 233 -10.35 12.14 -17.25
CA ILE A 233 -9.62 11.82 -18.50
C ILE A 233 -9.69 10.33 -18.81
N LEU A 234 -9.40 9.46 -17.84
CA LEU A 234 -9.45 8.02 -18.02
C LEU A 234 -10.88 7.52 -18.27
N SER A 235 -11.86 8.02 -17.53
CA SER A 235 -13.26 7.63 -17.71
C SER A 235 -13.79 7.99 -19.10
N GLN A 236 -13.34 9.10 -19.69
CA GLN A 236 -13.74 9.56 -21.03
C GLN A 236 -13.12 8.75 -22.16
N ASN A 237 -11.86 8.33 -22.00
CA ASN A 237 -11.08 7.72 -23.07
C ASN A 237 -11.01 6.18 -22.93
N CYS A 238 -10.74 5.66 -21.74
CA CYS A 238 -10.41 4.25 -21.52
C CYS A 238 -11.63 3.45 -21.00
N LYS A 239 -12.69 3.31 -21.79
CA LYS A 239 -13.92 2.57 -21.38
C LYS A 239 -13.68 1.07 -21.14
N VAL A 240 -12.54 0.53 -21.61
CA VAL A 240 -12.14 -0.86 -21.40
C VAL A 240 -11.30 -1.10 -20.15
N LEU A 241 -10.97 -0.04 -19.39
CA LEU A 241 -10.12 -0.11 -18.19
C LEU A 241 -10.78 -0.98 -17.11
N LYS A 242 -10.03 -1.96 -16.61
CA LYS A 242 -10.44 -2.94 -15.61
C LYS A 242 -9.80 -2.69 -14.25
N THR A 243 -8.53 -2.30 -14.25
CA THR A 243 -7.79 -2.06 -13.01
C THR A 243 -7.06 -0.73 -13.02
N LEU A 244 -7.16 -0.01 -11.92
CA LEU A 244 -6.50 1.28 -11.74
C LEU A 244 -5.78 1.31 -10.39
N ASP A 245 -4.49 1.63 -10.38
CA ASP A 245 -3.68 1.83 -9.17
C ASP A 245 -3.00 3.20 -9.23
N LEU A 246 -3.42 4.11 -8.35
CA LEU A 246 -2.93 5.48 -8.32
C LEU A 246 -2.26 5.77 -6.98
N ARG A 247 -1.04 6.28 -7.03
CA ARG A 247 -0.24 6.55 -5.84
C ARG A 247 0.36 7.95 -5.83
N ASN A 248 0.48 8.52 -4.63
CA ASN A 248 1.20 9.77 -4.35
C ASN A 248 0.67 11.00 -5.11
N MET A 249 -0.65 11.19 -5.20
CA MET A 249 -1.26 12.29 -5.96
C MET A 249 -2.51 12.87 -5.28
N PHE A 250 -3.00 14.01 -5.76
CA PHE A 250 -4.28 14.59 -5.32
C PHE A 250 -5.33 14.50 -6.42
N ILE A 251 -6.34 13.65 -6.23
CA ILE A 251 -7.35 13.31 -7.24
C ILE A 251 -8.63 14.14 -7.10
N ASP A 252 -9.12 14.59 -8.25
CA ASP A 252 -10.49 15.03 -8.48
C ASP A 252 -11.37 13.89 -9.01
N SER A 253 -12.55 13.73 -8.43
CA SER A 253 -13.55 12.75 -8.82
C SER A 253 -14.89 13.36 -9.28
N SER A 254 -15.07 14.69 -9.26
CA SER A 254 -16.38 15.31 -9.50
C SER A 254 -16.93 15.11 -10.91
N GLU A 255 -16.06 14.90 -11.90
CA GLU A 255 -16.42 14.77 -13.32
C GLU A 255 -16.12 13.37 -13.87
N VAL A 256 -16.05 12.35 -13.01
CA VAL A 256 -15.84 10.98 -13.45
C VAL A 256 -17.11 10.44 -14.13
N GLU A 257 -16.96 9.92 -15.34
CA GLU A 257 -18.01 9.23 -16.07
C GLU A 257 -18.07 7.75 -15.67
N ASP A 258 -19.12 7.05 -16.11
CA ASP A 258 -19.29 5.64 -15.83
C ASP A 258 -18.12 4.82 -16.40
N MET A 259 -17.56 3.94 -15.56
CA MET A 259 -16.45 3.04 -15.89
C MET A 259 -16.92 1.58 -15.78
N PRO A 260 -17.69 1.07 -16.76
CA PRO A 260 -18.44 -0.18 -16.62
C PRO A 260 -17.57 -1.43 -16.55
N ARG A 261 -16.31 -1.38 -17.00
CA ARG A 261 -15.38 -2.53 -16.93
C ARG A 261 -14.49 -2.53 -15.69
N MET A 262 -14.54 -1.49 -14.87
CA MET A 262 -13.70 -1.35 -13.69
C MET A 262 -14.07 -2.41 -12.65
N THR A 263 -13.12 -3.27 -12.30
CA THR A 263 -13.27 -4.33 -11.29
C THR A 263 -12.35 -4.14 -10.09
N SER A 264 -11.21 -3.46 -10.27
CA SER A 264 -10.26 -3.20 -9.19
C SER A 264 -9.79 -1.75 -9.18
N PHE A 265 -9.91 -1.07 -8.03
CA PHE A 265 -9.41 0.28 -7.85
C PHE A 265 -8.60 0.41 -6.57
N THR A 266 -7.35 0.90 -6.71
CA THR A 266 -6.43 1.10 -5.60
C THR A 266 -5.95 2.55 -5.55
N LEU A 267 -6.03 3.15 -4.37
CA LEU A 267 -5.47 4.46 -4.06
C LEU A 267 -4.47 4.33 -2.91
N ARG A 268 -3.22 4.78 -3.09
CA ARG A 268 -2.20 4.75 -2.02
C ARG A 268 -1.54 6.10 -1.81
N CYS A 269 -1.54 6.61 -0.58
CA CYS A 269 -1.01 7.93 -0.25
C CYS A 269 -1.61 9.02 -1.16
N VAL A 270 -2.93 8.98 -1.32
CA VAL A 270 -3.68 9.86 -2.23
C VAL A 270 -4.52 10.84 -1.42
N LYS A 271 -4.46 12.11 -1.79
CA LYS A 271 -5.43 13.11 -1.34
C LYS A 271 -6.63 13.08 -2.28
N VAL A 272 -7.83 13.22 -1.74
CA VAL A 272 -9.09 13.25 -2.50
C VAL A 272 -9.98 14.40 -2.03
N ILE A 273 -11.01 14.71 -2.82
CA ILE A 273 -12.11 15.58 -2.39
C ILE A 273 -13.12 14.80 -1.54
N GLY A 274 -13.91 15.50 -0.71
CA GLY A 274 -14.83 14.92 0.27
C GLY A 274 -15.73 13.81 -0.27
N ASP A 275 -16.39 14.07 -1.40
CA ASP A 275 -17.39 13.17 -1.99
C ASP A 275 -16.82 12.06 -2.87
N THR A 276 -15.50 11.87 -2.87
CA THR A 276 -14.84 10.93 -3.79
C THR A 276 -15.34 9.49 -3.67
N LEU A 277 -15.62 9.04 -2.45
CA LEU A 277 -16.20 7.70 -2.24
C LEU A 277 -17.56 7.55 -2.93
N GLN A 278 -18.38 8.61 -2.93
CA GLN A 278 -19.72 8.58 -3.51
C GLN A 278 -19.66 8.60 -5.03
N HIS A 279 -18.74 9.37 -5.60
CA HIS A 279 -18.47 9.35 -7.04
C HIS A 279 -17.99 7.97 -7.50
N ILE A 280 -17.05 7.36 -6.79
CA ILE A 280 -16.58 5.98 -7.09
C ILE A 280 -17.74 4.99 -6.98
N ASN A 281 -18.53 5.08 -5.91
CA ASN A 281 -19.67 4.21 -5.66
C ASN A 281 -20.75 4.32 -6.74
N ALA A 282 -20.99 5.51 -7.27
CA ALA A 282 -21.95 5.74 -8.35
C ALA A 282 -21.43 5.29 -9.72
N ARG A 283 -20.15 5.55 -10.02
CA ARG A 283 -19.60 5.46 -11.40
C ARG A 283 -18.85 4.16 -11.70
N MET A 284 -18.48 3.39 -10.67
CA MET A 284 -17.70 2.14 -10.80
C MET A 284 -18.46 0.96 -10.18
N ARG A 285 -19.71 0.73 -10.62
CA ARG A 285 -20.64 -0.26 -10.02
C ARG A 285 -20.15 -1.72 -10.07
N ASN A 286 -19.26 -2.06 -10.99
CA ASN A 286 -18.73 -3.42 -11.16
C ASN A 286 -17.46 -3.72 -10.34
N LEU A 287 -17.07 -2.81 -9.43
CA LEU A 287 -15.94 -3.04 -8.53
C LEU A 287 -16.15 -4.30 -7.69
N THR A 288 -15.18 -5.21 -7.78
CA THR A 288 -15.04 -6.39 -6.92
C THR A 288 -13.99 -6.17 -5.84
N THR A 289 -13.03 -5.27 -6.09
CA THR A 289 -11.97 -4.89 -5.15
C THR A 289 -11.80 -3.39 -5.08
N LEU A 290 -11.85 -2.83 -3.88
CA LEU A 290 -11.49 -1.43 -3.59
C LEU A 290 -10.49 -1.39 -2.45
N ALA A 291 -9.32 -0.80 -2.70
CA ALA A 291 -8.26 -0.65 -1.72
C ALA A 291 -7.83 0.81 -1.57
N LEU A 292 -8.15 1.40 -0.43
CA LEU A 292 -7.74 2.75 -0.04
C LEU A 292 -6.68 2.62 1.03
N LEU A 293 -5.49 3.15 0.80
CA LEU A 293 -4.32 2.95 1.65
C LEU A 293 -3.65 4.29 1.97
N GLY A 294 -4.01 4.88 3.10
CA GLY A 294 -3.52 6.21 3.48
C GLY A 294 -4.14 7.30 2.60
N VAL A 295 -5.48 7.27 2.49
CA VAL A 295 -6.25 8.25 1.71
C VAL A 295 -6.69 9.40 2.62
N PHE A 296 -6.53 10.63 2.13
CA PHE A 296 -6.83 11.87 2.88
C PHE A 296 -7.97 12.64 2.23
N GLY A 297 -8.82 13.27 3.04
CA GLY A 297 -9.83 14.24 2.57
C GLY A 297 -11.23 13.67 2.35
N VAL A 298 -11.43 12.37 2.59
CA VAL A 298 -12.77 11.77 2.63
C VAL A 298 -13.55 12.33 3.83
N THR A 299 -14.77 12.81 3.59
CA THR A 299 -15.65 13.38 4.63
C THR A 299 -16.77 12.42 5.02
N HIS A 300 -17.34 11.69 4.04
CA HIS A 300 -18.43 10.72 4.21
C HIS A 300 -18.18 9.49 3.34
N GLY A 301 -18.80 8.36 3.67
CA GLY A 301 -18.74 7.16 2.84
C GLY A 301 -19.98 6.29 2.99
N ASN A 302 -20.88 6.30 2.01
CA ASN A 302 -22.02 5.38 1.95
C ASN A 302 -21.79 4.43 0.78
N LEU A 303 -21.37 3.21 1.11
CA LEU A 303 -20.87 2.24 0.15
C LEU A 303 -21.88 1.12 -0.02
N ASP A 304 -22.37 0.93 -1.25
CA ASP A 304 -23.40 -0.06 -1.62
C ASP A 304 -23.04 -0.81 -2.90
N PHE A 305 -21.75 -1.05 -3.11
CA PHE A 305 -21.23 -1.73 -4.30
C PHE A 305 -21.83 -3.14 -4.46
N PRO A 306 -22.55 -3.43 -5.57
CA PRO A 306 -23.32 -4.68 -5.69
C PRO A 306 -22.41 -5.91 -5.80
N SER A 307 -21.28 -5.79 -6.51
CA SER A 307 -20.38 -6.91 -6.85
C SER A 307 -19.14 -7.00 -5.96
N MET A 308 -19.03 -6.14 -4.93
CA MET A 308 -17.82 -6.01 -4.12
C MET A 308 -17.54 -7.25 -3.30
N LYS A 309 -16.29 -7.72 -3.34
CA LYS A 309 -15.79 -8.89 -2.61
C LYS A 309 -14.72 -8.53 -1.60
N VAL A 310 -13.87 -7.55 -1.91
CA VAL A 310 -12.76 -7.13 -1.08
C VAL A 310 -12.78 -5.62 -0.90
N LEU A 311 -12.90 -5.18 0.35
CA LEU A 311 -12.88 -3.77 0.71
C LEU A 311 -11.80 -3.51 1.76
N CYS A 312 -10.79 -2.71 1.40
CA CYS A 312 -9.78 -2.19 2.31
C CYS A 312 -9.96 -0.67 2.42
N LEU A 313 -10.36 -0.19 3.59
CA LEU A 313 -10.53 1.23 3.89
C LEU A 313 -9.44 1.70 4.84
N GLY A 314 -8.43 2.35 4.30
CA GLY A 314 -7.32 2.99 5.01
C GLY A 314 -7.40 4.51 4.87
N LEU A 315 -8.17 5.15 5.75
CA LEU A 315 -8.40 6.60 5.74
C LEU A 315 -7.55 7.27 6.81
N SER A 316 -6.84 8.33 6.43
CA SER A 316 -5.96 9.09 7.31
C SER A 316 -6.62 10.33 7.91
N THR A 317 -7.77 10.74 7.38
CA THR A 317 -8.63 11.80 7.95
C THR A 317 -9.86 11.17 8.59
N ILE A 318 -10.36 11.76 9.68
CA ILE A 318 -11.59 11.31 10.33
C ILE A 318 -12.76 11.64 9.41
N ALA A 319 -13.44 10.60 8.92
CA ALA A 319 -14.74 10.76 8.27
C ALA A 319 -15.82 10.96 9.33
N LYS A 320 -16.88 11.70 9.02
CA LYS A 320 -17.98 11.94 9.95
C LYS A 320 -18.83 10.68 10.12
N ASP A 321 -19.23 10.10 8.99
CA ASP A 321 -20.05 8.89 8.92
C ASP A 321 -19.56 7.96 7.82
N VAL A 322 -19.59 6.66 8.12
CA VAL A 322 -19.29 5.59 7.17
C VAL A 322 -20.34 4.49 7.31
N SER A 323 -21.04 4.22 6.22
CA SER A 323 -22.00 3.13 6.07
C SER A 323 -21.53 2.18 4.98
N ILE A 324 -21.43 0.90 5.31
CA ILE A 324 -21.05 -0.17 4.40
C ILE A 324 -22.24 -1.11 4.32
N ASP A 325 -23.02 -1.03 3.24
CA ASP A 325 -24.14 -1.92 2.96
C ASP A 325 -23.83 -2.79 1.74
N ILE A 326 -23.02 -3.83 1.97
CA ILE A 326 -22.45 -4.66 0.92
C ILE A 326 -22.68 -6.13 1.27
N PRO A 327 -23.86 -6.69 0.97
CA PRO A 327 -24.19 -8.08 1.31
C PRO A 327 -23.26 -9.12 0.67
N SER A 328 -22.65 -8.79 -0.47
CA SER A 328 -21.78 -9.65 -1.26
C SER A 328 -20.31 -9.66 -0.80
N LEU A 329 -19.95 -8.81 0.17
CA LEU A 329 -18.59 -8.62 0.67
C LEU A 329 -18.07 -9.87 1.37
N VAL A 330 -16.84 -10.27 1.06
CA VAL A 330 -16.19 -11.47 1.62
C VAL A 330 -15.05 -11.09 2.58
N LYS A 331 -14.29 -10.06 2.23
CA LYS A 331 -13.16 -9.53 3.02
C LYS A 331 -13.35 -8.05 3.32
N LEU A 332 -13.24 -7.67 4.59
CA LEU A 332 -13.25 -6.29 5.04
C LEU A 332 -12.01 -6.00 5.89
N GLN A 333 -11.29 -4.95 5.53
CA GLN A 333 -10.19 -4.40 6.32
C GLN A 333 -10.45 -2.91 6.58
N LEU A 334 -10.54 -2.52 7.84
CA LEU A 334 -10.64 -1.13 8.26
C LEU A 334 -9.38 -0.71 9.01
N LYS A 335 -8.69 0.29 8.45
CA LYS A 335 -7.58 1.01 9.08
C LYS A 335 -7.94 2.50 9.07
N ILE A 336 -8.88 2.88 9.94
CA ILE A 336 -9.43 4.24 10.01
C ILE A 336 -9.48 4.68 11.47
N MET A 337 -9.36 5.98 11.72
CA MET A 337 -9.88 6.53 12.97
C MET A 337 -11.40 6.36 12.97
N CYS A 338 -11.97 5.87 14.07
CA CYS A 338 -13.40 5.54 14.11
C CYS A 338 -14.24 6.81 13.84
N PRO A 339 -15.15 6.79 12.85
CA PRO A 339 -16.06 7.90 12.60
C PRO A 339 -17.06 8.06 13.76
N GLU A 340 -17.81 9.17 13.79
CA GLU A 340 -18.89 9.36 14.78
C GLU A 340 -19.95 8.26 14.66
N LYS A 341 -20.21 7.81 13.43
CA LYS A 341 -21.08 6.68 13.14
C LYS A 341 -20.44 5.74 12.11
N LEU A 342 -20.26 4.49 12.50
CA LEU A 342 -19.84 3.40 11.63
C LEU A 342 -20.97 2.36 11.58
N THR A 343 -21.46 2.03 10.39
CA THR A 343 -22.43 0.95 10.19
C THR A 343 -21.92 -0.03 9.16
N ILE A 344 -21.96 -1.33 9.49
CA ILE A 344 -21.51 -2.41 8.61
C ILE A 344 -22.62 -3.43 8.48
N ASN A 345 -23.11 -3.65 7.25
CA ASN A 345 -24.05 -4.68 6.88
C ASN A 345 -23.45 -5.53 5.74
N ALA A 346 -23.05 -6.77 6.05
CA ALA A 346 -22.34 -7.63 5.10
C ALA A 346 -22.60 -9.12 5.38
N ALA A 347 -23.68 -9.66 4.79
CA ALA A 347 -24.14 -11.03 5.04
C ALA A 347 -23.12 -12.12 4.65
N SER A 348 -22.34 -11.90 3.58
CA SER A 348 -21.37 -12.88 3.06
C SER A 348 -19.98 -12.78 3.70
N LEU A 349 -19.80 -11.90 4.69
CA LEU A 349 -18.48 -11.57 5.21
C LEU A 349 -17.88 -12.76 5.98
N LYS A 350 -16.66 -13.14 5.59
CA LYS A 350 -15.92 -14.26 6.20
C LYS A 350 -14.68 -13.82 6.94
N PHE A 351 -14.02 -12.77 6.44
CA PHE A 351 -12.76 -12.29 6.97
C PHE A 351 -12.90 -10.82 7.30
N MET A 352 -12.65 -10.48 8.57
CA MET A 352 -12.75 -9.10 9.05
C MET A 352 -11.48 -8.69 9.80
N ALA A 353 -10.89 -7.55 9.43
CA ALA A 353 -9.75 -6.95 10.12
C ALA A 353 -10.10 -5.52 10.54
N PHE A 354 -10.03 -5.26 11.84
CA PHE A 354 -10.24 -3.97 12.47
C PHE A 354 -8.94 -3.46 13.08
N ASN A 355 -8.61 -2.22 12.73
CA ASN A 355 -7.75 -1.37 13.52
C ASN A 355 -8.49 -0.04 13.73
N LEU A 356 -9.25 0.05 14.81
CA LEU A 356 -10.15 1.17 15.11
C LEU A 356 -9.83 1.79 16.46
N GLU A 357 -9.53 3.09 16.45
CA GLU A 357 -9.51 3.91 17.67
C GLU A 357 -10.93 4.42 17.93
N VAL A 358 -11.66 3.73 18.82
CA VAL A 358 -13.05 4.05 19.18
C VAL A 358 -13.04 5.08 20.30
N LYS A 359 -13.69 6.23 20.05
CA LYS A 359 -13.91 7.29 21.05
C LYS A 359 -15.27 7.07 21.74
N ASP A 360 -15.44 7.61 22.95
CA ASP A 360 -16.65 7.40 23.78
C ASP A 360 -17.96 7.77 23.08
N ALA A 361 -17.95 8.78 22.19
CA ALA A 361 -19.13 9.23 21.46
C ALA A 361 -19.41 8.46 20.14
N ALA A 362 -18.48 7.59 19.70
CA ALA A 362 -18.61 6.89 18.43
C ALA A 362 -19.63 5.75 18.52
N LYS A 363 -20.51 5.66 17.52
CA LYS A 363 -21.53 4.62 17.41
C LYS A 363 -21.12 3.61 16.33
N VAL A 364 -20.79 2.40 16.76
CA VAL A 364 -20.44 1.30 15.86
C VAL A 364 -21.57 0.27 15.84
N GLU A 365 -22.18 0.08 14.68
CA GLU A 365 -23.27 -0.87 14.45
C GLU A 365 -22.82 -1.94 13.45
N MET A 366 -22.97 -3.20 13.83
CA MET A 366 -22.65 -4.35 12.99
C MET A 366 -23.91 -5.19 12.78
N LYS A 367 -24.33 -5.35 11.53
CA LYS A 367 -25.62 -5.96 11.14
C LYS A 367 -25.37 -7.13 10.20
N ASN A 368 -26.17 -8.20 10.36
CA ASN A 368 -26.16 -9.40 9.53
C ASN A 368 -24.79 -10.09 9.36
N LEU A 369 -23.88 -9.94 10.33
CA LEU A 369 -22.57 -10.60 10.32
C LEU A 369 -22.68 -11.98 11.00
N HIS A 370 -23.00 -13.01 10.23
CA HIS A 370 -23.26 -14.37 10.76
C HIS A 370 -22.36 -15.47 10.18
N ASN A 371 -21.45 -15.12 9.27
CA ASN A 371 -20.58 -16.05 8.54
C ASN A 371 -19.08 -15.83 8.76
N LEU A 372 -18.69 -15.07 9.79
CA LEU A 372 -17.29 -14.78 10.08
C LEU A 372 -16.54 -16.06 10.47
N GLN A 373 -15.38 -16.25 9.83
CA GLN A 373 -14.46 -17.36 10.06
C GLN A 373 -13.17 -16.90 10.72
N GLU A 374 -12.75 -15.66 10.43
CA GLU A 374 -11.54 -15.07 10.96
C GLU A 374 -11.75 -13.59 11.28
N VAL A 375 -11.29 -13.17 12.46
CA VAL A 375 -11.37 -11.80 12.92
C VAL A 375 -10.00 -11.36 13.45
N LEU A 376 -9.47 -10.25 12.92
CA LEU A 376 -8.37 -9.50 13.52
C LEU A 376 -8.96 -8.25 14.17
N TYR A 377 -8.94 -8.17 15.48
CA TYR A 377 -9.60 -7.13 16.26
C TYR A 377 -8.56 -6.34 17.06
N GLY A 378 -8.03 -5.26 16.45
CA GLY A 378 -7.25 -4.24 17.14
C GLY A 378 -8.12 -3.03 17.43
N ALA A 379 -8.46 -2.77 18.69
CA ALA A 379 -9.23 -1.58 19.04
C ALA A 379 -8.97 -1.09 20.47
N SER A 380 -9.29 0.18 20.72
CA SER A 380 -9.30 0.76 22.08
C SER A 380 -10.49 0.28 22.94
N SER A 381 -11.47 -0.39 22.34
CA SER A 381 -12.66 -0.91 23.03
C SER A 381 -13.15 -2.21 22.41
N PHE A 382 -13.54 -3.17 23.28
CA PHE A 382 -14.10 -4.47 22.91
C PHE A 382 -15.63 -4.52 22.99
N ALA A 383 -16.33 -3.38 23.11
CA ALA A 383 -17.79 -3.36 23.26
C ALA A 383 -18.53 -4.13 22.15
N THR A 384 -18.05 -4.09 20.91
CA THR A 384 -18.66 -4.83 19.79
C THR A 384 -18.23 -6.29 19.68
N LEU A 385 -17.20 -6.72 20.42
CA LEU A 385 -16.68 -8.09 20.35
C LEU A 385 -17.72 -9.13 20.75
N TRP A 386 -18.51 -8.85 21.80
CA TRP A 386 -19.58 -9.75 22.23
C TRP A 386 -20.56 -10.04 21.10
N SER A 387 -21.07 -8.99 20.45
CA SER A 387 -22.04 -9.14 19.37
C SER A 387 -21.47 -9.97 18.22
N LEU A 388 -20.21 -9.74 17.86
CA LEU A 388 -19.53 -10.51 16.81
C LEU A 388 -19.41 -11.99 17.18
N VAL A 389 -18.97 -12.29 18.40
CA VAL A 389 -18.75 -13.66 18.86
C VAL A 389 -20.08 -14.40 18.99
N ALA A 390 -21.12 -13.76 19.55
CA ALA A 390 -22.42 -14.37 19.77
C ALA A 390 -23.13 -14.77 18.47
N THR A 391 -22.92 -14.02 17.37
CA THR A 391 -23.56 -14.31 16.08
C THR A 391 -22.73 -15.19 15.16
N ASN A 392 -21.48 -15.53 15.50
CA ASN A 392 -20.55 -16.25 14.61
C ASN A 392 -19.94 -17.49 15.26
N GLN A 393 -20.74 -18.54 15.43
CA GLN A 393 -20.30 -19.82 16.02
C GLN A 393 -19.19 -20.53 15.22
N MET A 394 -19.06 -20.19 13.92
CA MET A 394 -18.06 -20.74 13.00
C MET A 394 -16.70 -20.02 13.05
N LEU A 395 -16.57 -18.98 13.90
CA LEU A 395 -15.32 -18.24 14.08
C LEU A 395 -14.21 -19.19 14.55
N SER A 396 -13.17 -19.30 13.74
CA SER A 396 -12.10 -20.30 13.91
C SER A 396 -10.76 -19.69 14.25
N LYS A 397 -10.53 -18.43 13.86
CA LYS A 397 -9.30 -17.69 14.16
C LYS A 397 -9.63 -16.31 14.68
N LEU A 398 -9.06 -15.96 15.82
CA LEU A 398 -9.27 -14.67 16.46
C LEU A 398 -7.92 -14.07 16.83
N PHE A 399 -7.66 -12.87 16.35
CA PHE A 399 -6.59 -12.01 16.85
C PHE A 399 -7.21 -10.87 17.66
N LEU A 400 -6.70 -10.62 18.86
CA LEU A 400 -7.13 -9.51 19.71
C LEU A 400 -5.92 -8.67 20.10
N ASP A 401 -6.05 -7.35 19.97
CA ASP A 401 -5.02 -6.41 20.42
C ASP A 401 -5.62 -5.10 20.90
N ILE A 402 -4.88 -4.43 21.78
CA ILE A 402 -5.14 -3.05 22.19
C ILE A 402 -3.98 -2.23 21.59
N PRO A 403 -4.22 -1.22 20.75
CA PRO A 403 -3.15 -0.51 20.04
C PRO A 403 -2.43 0.51 20.95
N CYS A 404 -1.98 0.09 22.14
CA CYS A 404 -1.28 0.94 23.11
C CYS A 404 0.26 0.89 23.01
N MET A 405 0.82 -0.02 22.21
CA MET A 405 2.28 -0.17 22.07
C MET A 405 2.84 0.74 20.97
N ALA A 406 3.69 1.70 21.35
CA ALA A 406 4.32 2.63 20.41
C ALA A 406 5.65 2.08 19.86
N LEU A 407 5.82 2.14 18.54
CA LEU A 407 7.09 1.88 17.86
C LEU A 407 7.57 3.07 17.04
N GLY A 408 8.89 3.19 16.93
CA GLY A 408 9.56 4.01 15.93
C GLY A 408 9.53 3.38 14.55
N GLU A 409 9.91 4.16 13.53
CA GLU A 409 10.00 3.71 12.14
C GLU A 409 11.03 2.59 11.93
N ASP A 410 12.05 2.56 12.77
CA ASP A 410 13.06 1.51 12.81
C ASP A 410 12.56 0.22 13.51
N GLY A 411 11.35 0.23 14.06
CA GLY A 411 10.77 -0.85 14.85
C GLY A 411 11.19 -0.83 16.32
N LYS A 412 11.91 0.19 16.79
CA LYS A 412 12.28 0.29 18.21
C LYS A 412 11.05 0.57 19.05
N TRP A 413 10.93 -0.13 20.19
CA TRP A 413 9.88 0.15 21.16
C TRP A 413 10.11 1.50 21.85
N LEU A 414 9.10 2.37 21.80
CA LEU A 414 9.15 3.72 22.34
C LEU A 414 8.39 3.86 23.66
N GLY A 415 7.74 2.80 24.12
CA GLY A 415 6.93 2.79 25.34
C GLY A 415 5.44 2.54 25.07
N VAL A 416 4.64 2.76 26.10
CA VAL A 416 3.18 2.61 26.08
C VAL A 416 2.54 3.98 25.88
N LEU A 417 1.56 4.04 24.98
CA LEU A 417 0.76 5.24 24.73
C LEU A 417 -0.09 5.57 25.96
N LYS A 418 0.00 6.83 26.40
CA LYS A 418 -0.83 7.34 27.51
C LYS A 418 -2.28 7.48 27.07
N ASN A 419 -3.21 7.37 28.01
CA ASN A 419 -4.65 7.57 27.82
C ASN A 419 -5.36 6.56 26.90
N ILE A 420 -4.73 5.43 26.56
CA ILE A 420 -5.43 4.32 25.91
C ILE A 420 -6.01 3.42 27.02
N PRO A 421 -7.33 3.17 27.04
CA PRO A 421 -7.93 2.25 28.00
C PRO A 421 -7.33 0.85 27.87
N LEU A 422 -6.95 0.25 29.00
CA LEU A 422 -6.40 -1.12 29.08
C LEU A 422 -7.47 -2.13 29.54
N ALA A 423 -8.73 -1.88 29.23
CA ALA A 423 -9.83 -2.75 29.61
C ALA A 423 -9.72 -4.10 28.89
N LEU A 424 -9.80 -5.19 29.65
CA LEU A 424 -9.76 -6.53 29.09
C LEU A 424 -11.09 -6.88 28.39
N PRO A 425 -11.06 -7.67 27.30
CA PRO A 425 -12.29 -8.24 26.76
C PRO A 425 -12.87 -9.27 27.74
N THR A 426 -14.19 -9.43 27.72
CA THR A 426 -14.85 -10.49 28.49
C THR A 426 -14.55 -11.87 27.88
N PHE A 427 -13.43 -12.49 28.24
CA PHE A 427 -12.95 -13.74 27.64
C PHE A 427 -13.93 -14.90 27.72
N LYS A 428 -14.80 -14.95 28.75
CA LYS A 428 -15.87 -15.95 28.87
C LYS A 428 -16.79 -15.97 27.64
N ASN A 429 -16.98 -14.84 26.97
CA ASN A 429 -17.80 -14.75 25.77
C ASN A 429 -17.26 -15.60 24.63
N LEU A 430 -15.93 -15.82 24.58
CA LEU A 430 -15.29 -16.63 23.56
C LEU A 430 -15.69 -18.12 23.65
N LEU A 431 -16.28 -18.57 24.77
CA LEU A 431 -16.83 -19.93 24.89
C LEU A 431 -17.97 -20.21 23.88
N LEU A 432 -18.56 -19.16 23.29
CA LEU A 432 -19.55 -19.31 22.23
C LEU A 432 -18.93 -19.73 20.88
N CYS A 433 -17.62 -19.53 20.69
CA CYS A 433 -16.91 -19.93 19.48
C CYS A 433 -16.57 -21.42 19.52
N GLN A 434 -17.51 -22.29 19.16
CA GLN A 434 -17.33 -23.75 19.21
C GLN A 434 -16.18 -24.26 18.32
N LYS A 435 -15.79 -23.51 17.29
CA LYS A 435 -14.74 -23.88 16.34
C LYS A 435 -13.44 -23.08 16.49
N LEU A 436 -13.27 -22.35 17.59
CA LEU A 436 -12.05 -21.57 17.81
C LEU A 436 -10.84 -22.51 17.85
N ALA A 437 -9.99 -22.40 16.83
CA ALA A 437 -8.77 -23.18 16.71
C ALA A 437 -7.55 -22.33 17.07
N VAL A 438 -7.53 -21.09 16.59
CA VAL A 438 -6.39 -20.18 16.75
C VAL A 438 -6.80 -18.96 17.57
N LEU A 439 -6.12 -18.76 18.70
CA LEU A 439 -6.15 -17.50 19.44
C LEU A 439 -4.79 -16.81 19.27
N ASN A 440 -4.81 -15.58 18.79
CA ASN A 440 -3.63 -14.74 18.62
C ASN A 440 -3.77 -13.49 19.50
N ILE A 441 -2.79 -13.23 20.35
CA ILE A 441 -2.76 -12.10 21.28
C ILE A 441 -1.69 -11.12 20.80
N GLY A 442 -2.11 -9.88 20.57
CA GLY A 442 -1.22 -8.79 20.21
C GLY A 442 -0.49 -8.17 21.41
N PRO A 443 0.56 -7.38 21.14
CA PRO A 443 1.48 -6.90 22.17
C PRO A 443 0.84 -5.94 23.17
N GLY A 444 -0.18 -5.18 22.78
CA GLY A 444 -0.85 -4.28 23.70
C GLY A 444 -1.96 -4.94 24.51
N LEU A 445 -2.66 -5.94 23.95
CA LEU A 445 -3.54 -6.78 24.78
C LEU A 445 -2.74 -7.56 25.81
N TRP A 446 -1.57 -8.11 25.41
CA TRP A 446 -0.67 -8.77 26.36
C TRP A 446 -0.31 -7.86 27.53
N HIS A 447 0.08 -6.62 27.26
CA HIS A 447 0.40 -5.66 28.31
C HIS A 447 -0.80 -5.31 29.20
N ALA A 448 -2.00 -5.16 28.62
CA ALA A 448 -3.20 -4.97 29.43
C ALA A 448 -3.48 -6.18 30.35
N MET A 449 -3.16 -7.40 29.91
CA MET A 449 -3.27 -8.60 30.74
C MET A 449 -2.24 -8.60 31.89
N GLU A 450 -1.01 -8.14 31.66
CA GLU A 450 0.00 -7.97 32.73
C GLU A 450 -0.46 -6.96 33.78
N VAL A 451 -1.03 -5.83 33.34
CA VAL A 451 -1.51 -4.77 34.24
C VAL A 451 -2.75 -5.21 35.05
N ASN A 452 -3.63 -6.01 34.45
CA ASN A 452 -4.89 -6.43 35.07
C ASN A 452 -4.89 -7.93 35.45
N LEU A 453 -3.76 -8.42 35.96
CA LEU A 453 -3.58 -9.84 36.30
C LEU A 453 -4.60 -10.35 37.32
N GLU A 454 -4.97 -9.52 38.30
CA GLU A 454 -5.96 -9.88 39.32
C GLU A 454 -7.33 -10.15 38.70
N GLU A 455 -7.80 -9.26 37.81
CA GLU A 455 -9.06 -9.45 37.05
C GLU A 455 -8.98 -10.71 36.19
N LEU A 456 -7.87 -10.88 35.47
CA LEU A 456 -7.65 -12.04 34.59
C LEU A 456 -7.69 -13.37 35.36
N SER A 457 -7.17 -13.39 36.58
CA SER A 457 -7.15 -14.59 37.43
C SER A 457 -8.54 -15.05 37.86
N THR A 458 -9.56 -14.17 37.77
CA THR A 458 -10.97 -14.54 38.02
C THR A 458 -11.60 -15.32 36.86
N VAL A 459 -10.95 -15.34 35.69
CA VAL A 459 -11.46 -16.05 34.51
C VAL A 459 -11.21 -17.56 34.65
N GLN A 460 -12.21 -18.27 35.16
CA GLN A 460 -12.12 -19.72 35.40
C GLN A 460 -12.09 -20.55 34.11
N ASN A 461 -12.85 -20.14 33.10
CA ASN A 461 -13.06 -20.91 31.87
C ASN A 461 -12.59 -20.13 30.65
N TRP A 462 -11.53 -20.62 30.03
CA TRP A 462 -11.04 -20.13 28.75
C TRP A 462 -11.66 -20.94 27.59
N PRO A 463 -11.88 -20.32 26.43
CA PRO A 463 -12.32 -21.05 25.25
C PRO A 463 -11.32 -22.16 24.89
N PRO A 464 -11.78 -23.33 24.43
CA PRO A 464 -10.87 -24.32 23.88
C PRO A 464 -10.24 -23.76 22.60
N PHE A 465 -8.92 -23.87 22.49
CA PHE A 465 -8.15 -23.62 21.28
C PHE A 465 -6.96 -24.58 21.23
N ASN A 466 -6.45 -24.86 20.04
CA ASN A 466 -5.33 -25.79 19.82
C ASN A 466 -4.04 -25.10 19.37
N ARG A 467 -4.11 -23.82 18.96
CA ARG A 467 -2.96 -23.00 18.63
C ARG A 467 -3.06 -21.63 19.30
N LEU A 468 -2.02 -21.28 20.04
CA LEU A 468 -1.85 -20.00 20.71
C LEU A 468 -0.67 -19.28 20.07
N ILE A 469 -0.89 -18.06 19.61
CA ILE A 469 0.15 -17.19 19.05
C ILE A 469 0.19 -15.93 19.92
N ILE A 470 1.36 -15.58 20.45
CA ILE A 470 1.52 -14.43 21.33
C ILE A 470 2.56 -13.53 20.71
N HIS A 471 2.20 -12.27 20.49
CA HIS A 471 3.14 -11.19 20.25
C HIS A 471 3.20 -10.36 21.52
N MET A 472 4.38 -10.16 22.08
CA MET A 472 4.53 -9.51 23.39
C MET A 472 5.75 -8.59 23.47
N ILE A 473 5.60 -7.53 24.25
CA ILE A 473 6.69 -6.69 24.78
C ILE A 473 6.64 -6.82 26.32
N PRO A 474 7.16 -7.93 26.88
CA PRO A 474 6.92 -8.28 28.27
C PRO A 474 7.55 -7.31 29.26
N GLN A 475 6.76 -6.83 30.21
CA GLN A 475 7.21 -5.84 31.20
C GLN A 475 7.61 -6.50 32.53
N ASN A 476 6.98 -7.61 32.88
CA ASN A 476 7.19 -8.31 34.16
C ASN A 476 7.17 -9.83 33.94
N LEU A 477 8.24 -10.50 34.36
CA LEU A 477 8.39 -11.95 34.16
C LEU A 477 7.36 -12.75 34.96
N ASP A 478 7.12 -12.43 36.23
CA ASP A 478 6.18 -13.17 37.08
C ASP A 478 4.74 -13.07 36.56
N ALA A 479 4.34 -11.86 36.14
CA ALA A 479 3.05 -11.65 35.50
C ALA A 479 2.93 -12.45 34.20
N CYS A 480 3.97 -12.47 33.37
CA CYS A 480 3.99 -13.29 32.15
C CYS A 480 3.75 -14.77 32.46
N LEU A 481 4.47 -15.33 33.44
CA LEU A 481 4.37 -16.74 33.79
C LEU A 481 2.99 -17.07 34.36
N ALA A 482 2.42 -16.21 35.20
CA ALA A 482 1.07 -16.37 35.72
C ALA A 482 0.02 -16.39 34.59
N ILE A 483 0.12 -15.46 33.63
CA ILE A 483 -0.78 -15.42 32.46
C ILE A 483 -0.63 -16.69 31.62
N LEU A 484 0.60 -17.12 31.35
CA LEU A 484 0.83 -18.34 30.56
C LEU A 484 0.26 -19.57 31.25
N GLN A 485 0.40 -19.70 32.57
CA GLN A 485 -0.23 -20.79 33.33
C GLN A 485 -1.76 -20.77 33.22
N LEU A 486 -2.39 -19.60 33.11
CA LEU A 486 -3.83 -19.48 32.87
C LEU A 486 -4.21 -19.94 31.45
N LEU A 487 -3.41 -19.60 30.44
CA LEU A 487 -3.70 -19.85 29.02
C LEU A 487 -3.31 -21.26 28.54
N LEU A 488 -2.27 -21.86 29.12
CA LEU A 488 -1.79 -23.18 28.74
C LEU A 488 -2.76 -24.24 29.26
N LYS A 489 -3.48 -24.88 28.33
CA LYS A 489 -4.47 -25.93 28.60
C LYS A 489 -4.11 -27.23 27.87
N PRO A 490 -4.57 -28.39 28.35
CA PRO A 490 -4.28 -29.68 27.70
C PRO A 490 -4.74 -29.78 26.23
N THR A 491 -5.67 -28.92 25.79
CA THR A 491 -6.14 -28.87 24.40
C THR A 491 -5.15 -28.19 23.44
N LEU A 492 -4.10 -27.56 23.97
CA LEU A 492 -3.13 -26.80 23.19
C LEU A 492 -2.09 -27.74 22.56
N ASN A 493 -1.94 -27.64 21.24
CA ASN A 493 -0.97 -28.44 20.47
C ASN A 493 0.19 -27.59 19.95
N SER A 494 0.03 -26.26 19.89
CA SER A 494 1.05 -25.36 19.36
C SER A 494 1.05 -24.03 20.11
N LEU A 495 2.22 -23.64 20.61
CA LEU A 495 2.50 -22.34 21.20
C LEU A 495 3.57 -21.63 20.35
N GLU A 496 3.22 -20.49 19.76
CA GLU A 496 4.16 -19.59 19.09
C GLU A 496 4.29 -18.31 19.92
N MET A 497 5.51 -17.98 20.34
CA MET A 497 5.79 -16.79 21.12
C MET A 497 6.76 -15.89 20.37
N TYR A 498 6.29 -14.69 20.05
CA TYR A 498 7.06 -13.62 19.44
C TYR A 498 7.38 -12.61 20.54
N ILE A 499 8.64 -12.53 20.94
CA ILE A 499 9.14 -11.58 21.96
C ILE A 499 9.88 -10.44 21.26
N HIS A 500 9.55 -9.21 21.62
CA HIS A 500 10.17 -8.05 21.01
C HIS A 500 11.64 -7.89 21.42
N ILE A 501 12.51 -7.54 20.47
CA ILE A 501 13.96 -7.37 20.73
C ILE A 501 14.31 -6.27 21.74
N ASN A 502 13.40 -5.31 21.98
CA ASN A 502 13.60 -4.23 22.95
C ASN A 502 12.73 -4.39 24.20
N SER A 503 12.26 -5.61 24.47
CA SER A 503 11.51 -5.92 25.68
C SER A 503 12.34 -5.69 26.95
N PRO A 504 11.74 -5.16 28.04
CA PRO A 504 12.38 -5.12 29.36
C PRO A 504 12.77 -6.49 29.90
N VAL A 505 11.92 -7.49 29.72
CA VAL A 505 12.25 -8.88 30.06
C VAL A 505 12.96 -9.51 28.86
N SER A 506 14.13 -10.12 29.09
CA SER A 506 14.93 -10.70 28.00
C SER A 506 14.26 -11.93 27.39
N TYR A 507 14.57 -12.17 26.12
CA TYR A 507 14.11 -13.33 25.37
C TYR A 507 14.51 -14.63 26.10
N GLU A 508 15.75 -14.73 26.54
CA GLU A 508 16.31 -15.92 27.18
C GLU A 508 15.60 -16.22 28.50
N ALA A 509 15.31 -15.20 29.31
CA ALA A 509 14.66 -15.36 30.60
C ALA A 509 13.26 -15.97 30.46
N ILE A 510 12.46 -15.45 29.52
CA ILE A 510 11.11 -15.96 29.27
C ILE A 510 11.18 -17.35 28.65
N VAL A 511 11.99 -17.54 27.62
CA VAL A 511 12.05 -18.83 26.91
C VAL A 511 12.50 -19.96 27.83
N SER A 512 13.46 -19.72 28.73
CA SER A 512 13.87 -20.72 29.72
C SER A 512 12.69 -21.15 30.60
N GLN A 513 12.02 -20.20 31.25
CA GLN A 513 10.91 -20.48 32.18
C GLN A 513 9.71 -21.13 31.47
N VAL A 514 9.39 -20.67 30.26
CA VAL A 514 8.29 -21.25 29.48
C VAL A 514 8.62 -22.65 29.00
N THR A 515 9.88 -22.92 28.62
CA THR A 515 10.33 -24.27 28.26
C THR A 515 10.10 -25.25 29.41
N ASP A 516 10.41 -24.83 30.63
CA ASP A 516 10.16 -25.64 31.83
C ASP A 516 8.65 -25.89 32.02
N ILE A 517 7.80 -24.87 31.89
CA ILE A 517 6.33 -25.01 31.99
C ILE A 517 5.77 -25.97 30.92
N VAL A 518 6.17 -25.82 29.65
CA VAL A 518 5.64 -26.65 28.56
C VAL A 518 6.18 -28.08 28.60
N SER A 519 7.30 -28.34 29.27
CA SER A 519 7.84 -29.70 29.45
C SER A 519 6.84 -30.64 30.16
N TYR A 520 5.97 -30.08 31.00
CA TYR A 520 4.91 -30.82 31.70
C TYR A 520 3.71 -31.19 30.79
N PHE A 521 3.60 -30.62 29.59
CA PHE A 521 2.47 -30.84 28.66
C PHE A 521 2.66 -32.05 27.72
N GLY A 522 3.64 -32.91 27.99
CA GLY A 522 3.91 -34.12 27.20
C GLY A 522 4.45 -33.83 25.79
N GLN A 523 4.76 -34.87 25.02
CA GLN A 523 5.41 -34.74 23.69
C GLN A 523 4.52 -34.12 22.59
N GLY A 524 3.25 -33.80 22.88
CA GLY A 524 2.28 -33.33 21.89
C GLY A 524 2.28 -31.82 21.63
N LEU A 525 2.79 -31.01 22.58
CA LEU A 525 2.81 -29.54 22.45
C LEU A 525 4.08 -29.07 21.73
N VAL A 526 3.91 -28.36 20.62
CA VAL A 526 5.02 -27.74 19.90
C VAL A 526 5.21 -26.29 20.35
N PHE A 527 6.33 -26.00 21.00
CA PHE A 527 6.72 -24.65 21.39
C PHE A 527 7.70 -24.02 20.38
N ARG A 528 7.37 -22.83 19.87
CA ARG A 528 8.18 -22.07 18.91
C ARG A 528 8.39 -20.63 19.40
N PRO A 529 9.45 -20.37 20.18
CA PRO A 529 9.85 -19.01 20.51
C PRO A 529 10.59 -18.35 19.33
N GLN A 530 10.34 -17.07 19.13
CA GLN A 530 10.88 -16.24 18.05
C GLN A 530 11.07 -14.80 18.53
N LEU A 531 12.02 -14.10 17.91
CA LEU A 531 12.18 -12.66 18.07
C LEU A 531 11.39 -11.92 17.00
N TRP A 532 10.94 -10.71 17.31
CA TRP A 532 10.38 -9.80 16.31
C TRP A 532 10.80 -8.35 16.58
N LYS A 533 10.70 -7.51 15.54
CA LYS A 533 11.11 -6.09 15.56
C LYS A 533 10.07 -5.17 14.91
N LYS A 534 9.79 -5.37 13.62
CA LYS A 534 8.99 -4.42 12.83
C LYS A 534 7.55 -4.86 12.57
N SER A 535 7.31 -6.17 12.51
CA SER A 535 6.05 -6.72 12.00
C SER A 535 5.56 -7.87 12.88
N LEU A 536 4.25 -7.92 13.06
CA LEU A 536 3.56 -9.06 13.65
C LEU A 536 3.37 -10.16 12.60
N ASN A 537 3.33 -11.41 13.03
CA ASN A 537 3.05 -12.55 12.17
C ASN A 537 1.55 -12.85 12.11
N PHE A 538 0.98 -12.63 10.92
CA PHE A 538 -0.41 -12.97 10.60
C PHE A 538 -0.53 -14.07 9.54
N SER A 539 0.53 -14.83 9.26
CA SER A 539 0.54 -15.87 8.21
C SER A 539 -0.50 -16.98 8.40
N CYS A 540 -1.07 -17.10 9.61
CA CYS A 540 -2.18 -18.00 9.88
C CYS A 540 -3.56 -17.46 9.44
N PHE A 541 -3.68 -16.19 9.08
CA PHE A 541 -4.92 -15.54 8.64
C PHE A 541 -4.97 -15.42 7.11
N SER A 542 -6.18 -15.37 6.56
CA SER A 542 -6.49 -15.41 5.13
C SER A 542 -6.49 -14.02 4.48
N PHE A 543 -5.74 -13.07 5.03
CA PHE A 543 -5.71 -11.67 4.57
C PHE A 543 -4.57 -11.38 3.59
#